data_AF-A0AAW2RP77-F1
#
_entry.id   AF-A0AAW2RP77-F1
#
_cell.length_a   1.000
_cell.length_b   1.000
_cell.length_c   1.000
_cell.angle_alpha   90.00
_cell.angle_beta   90.00
_cell.angle_gamma   90.00
#
_symmetry.space_group_name_H-M   'P 1'
#
loop_
_entity.id
_entity.type
_entity.pdbx_description
1 polymer ?
#
loop_
_entity_poly.entity_id
_entity_poly.type
_entity_poly.pdbx_seq_one_letter_code
_entity_poly.pdbx_strand_id
1 'polypeptide(L)'
;MSSGASADRRRWQSICHDEDPITSEGMNRTSAGEQMPCRLIQFQENYKFREYGSPNKSGAGPKQGMAAFVRDLKESFKSVDYVYVWHALCGYWGGLRPGVPGLPEAKVITPKLTPGLKTTMEDLAVDKIVNNGVGLVPPEIADQLYEGLHSHLESVGIDGVKVDVIHLLEMLCEEYGGRVELAKAYYKALTTSVRNHFKGNGVIASMEHCNDFMFLGTEAISSAV
;
A
#
# COMPACT_ATOMS: atom_id res chain seq x y z
N MET A 1 -8.15 -21.51 24.69
CA MET A 1 -8.76 -20.23 24.28
C MET A 1 -7.76 -19.49 23.41
N SER A 2 -7.83 -19.68 22.10
CA SER A 2 -6.98 -18.98 21.14
C SER A 2 -7.51 -17.56 20.99
N SER A 3 -6.78 -16.57 21.52
CA SER A 3 -7.09 -15.16 21.31
C SER A 3 -6.88 -14.83 19.83
N GLY A 4 -7.95 -14.90 19.05
CA GLY A 4 -7.99 -14.36 17.69
C GLY A 4 -7.73 -12.86 17.76
N ALA A 5 -6.49 -12.43 17.51
CA ALA A 5 -6.17 -11.05 17.27
C ALA A 5 -6.90 -10.63 15.98
N SER A 6 -8.09 -10.03 16.12
CA SER A 6 -8.90 -9.55 15.01
C SER A 6 -8.05 -8.71 14.07
N ALA A 7 -8.16 -8.96 12.76
CA ALA A 7 -7.39 -8.26 11.73
C ALA A 7 -7.59 -6.73 11.78
N ASP A 8 -8.66 -6.29 12.45
CA ASP A 8 -8.98 -4.92 12.85
C ASP A 8 -7.81 -4.15 13.47
N ARG A 9 -7.07 -4.75 14.43
CA ARG A 9 -6.11 -4.00 15.25
C ARG A 9 -4.82 -3.64 14.53
N ARG A 10 -4.52 -4.23 13.37
CA ARG A 10 -3.19 -4.17 12.74
C ARG A 10 -3.11 -3.32 11.46
N ARG A 11 -4.25 -2.85 10.92
CA ARG A 11 -4.26 -2.04 9.69
C ARG A 11 -4.09 -0.56 9.99
N TRP A 12 -3.24 0.11 9.22
CA TRP A 12 -2.89 1.52 9.39
C TRP A 12 -3.49 2.45 8.31
N GLN A 13 -3.73 1.96 7.10
CA GLN A 13 -4.25 2.77 5.99
C GLN A 13 -5.72 3.15 6.18
N SER A 14 -6.10 4.32 5.67
CA SER A 14 -7.49 4.74 5.54
C SER A 14 -8.09 4.25 4.23
N ILE A 15 -9.08 3.37 4.35
CA ILE A 15 -9.69 2.65 3.24
C ILE A 15 -11.21 2.67 3.36
N CYS A 16 -11.92 2.47 2.26
CA CYS A 16 -13.37 2.25 2.28
C CYS A 16 -13.84 1.49 1.03
N HIS A 17 -15.10 1.05 0.98
CA HIS A 17 -15.72 0.63 -0.27
C HIS A 17 -16.21 1.83 -1.09
N ASP A 18 -16.49 1.59 -2.36
CA ASP A 18 -17.05 2.61 -3.26
C ASP A 18 -18.48 3.02 -2.86
N GLU A 19 -19.21 2.13 -2.18
CA GLU A 19 -20.56 2.38 -1.67
C GLU A 19 -20.56 3.24 -0.39
N ASP A 20 -19.46 3.24 0.36
CA ASP A 20 -19.34 4.03 1.58
C ASP A 20 -19.10 5.52 1.24
N PRO A 21 -19.54 6.48 2.06
CA PRO A 21 -19.11 7.87 1.90
C PRO A 21 -17.58 8.00 1.94
N ILE A 22 -16.99 8.85 1.09
CA ILE A 22 -15.53 9.08 1.04
C ILE A 22 -14.97 9.53 2.40
N THR A 23 -15.80 10.17 3.23
CA THR A 23 -15.45 10.62 4.58
C THR A 23 -15.48 9.51 5.63
N SER A 24 -15.86 8.28 5.28
CA SER A 24 -16.03 7.17 6.21
C SER A 24 -14.93 6.12 6.03
N GLU A 25 -14.21 5.82 7.11
CA GLU A 25 -13.17 4.77 7.10
C GLU A 25 -13.81 3.39 7.38
N GLY A 26 -13.58 2.44 6.48
CA GLY A 26 -14.13 1.07 6.47
C GLY A 26 -13.51 0.13 7.50
N MET A 27 -13.45 0.54 8.76
CA MET A 27 -12.72 -0.17 9.83
C MET A 27 -13.41 -1.44 10.36
N ASN A 28 -14.73 -1.57 10.17
CA ASN A 28 -15.48 -2.76 10.59
C ASN A 28 -15.22 -4.02 9.74
N ARG A 29 -14.39 -3.92 8.69
CA ARG A 29 -14.13 -4.98 7.70
C ARG A 29 -13.02 -5.93 8.15
N THR A 30 -13.29 -6.67 9.22
CA THR A 30 -12.26 -7.39 10.00
C THR A 30 -12.09 -8.85 9.58
N SER A 31 -13.02 -9.39 8.80
CA SER A 31 -12.93 -10.77 8.29
C SER A 31 -11.93 -10.85 7.14
N ALA A 32 -11.27 -12.00 7.00
CA ALA A 32 -10.37 -12.25 5.88
C ALA A 32 -11.16 -12.18 4.55
N GLY A 33 -10.72 -11.30 3.65
CA GLY A 33 -11.31 -11.12 2.32
C GLY A 33 -12.28 -9.95 2.22
N GLU A 34 -12.82 -9.44 3.33
CA GLU A 34 -13.68 -8.23 3.32
C GLU A 34 -12.89 -6.96 3.02
N GLN A 35 -11.58 -6.97 3.27
CA GLN A 35 -10.72 -5.83 3.01
C GLN A 35 -10.25 -5.72 1.56
N MET A 36 -10.26 -6.83 0.84
CA MET A 36 -9.71 -6.87 -0.53
C MET A 36 -10.44 -5.93 -1.51
N PRO A 37 -11.76 -5.71 -1.40
CA PRO A 37 -12.45 -4.78 -2.28
C PRO A 37 -12.34 -3.31 -1.85
N CYS A 38 -11.75 -3.00 -0.69
CA CYS A 38 -11.59 -1.61 -0.25
C CYS A 38 -10.52 -0.88 -1.06
N ARG A 39 -10.65 0.45 -1.16
CA ARG A 39 -9.71 1.34 -1.84
C ARG A 39 -9.13 2.37 -0.87
N LEU A 40 -7.91 2.81 -1.16
CA LEU A 40 -7.25 3.89 -0.41
C LEU A 40 -8.00 5.20 -0.65
N ILE A 41 -8.25 5.95 0.42
CA ILE A 41 -8.94 7.26 0.37
C ILE A 41 -8.09 8.44 0.86
N GLN A 42 -6.94 8.19 1.47
CA GLN A 42 -5.98 9.24 1.83
C GLN A 42 -4.61 8.60 2.07
N PHE A 43 -3.54 9.38 1.95
CA PHE A 43 -2.19 8.92 2.29
C PHE A 43 -1.98 8.81 3.79
N GLN A 44 -2.71 9.63 4.56
CA GLN A 44 -2.69 9.62 6.01
C GLN A 44 -3.29 8.33 6.56
N GLU A 45 -2.77 7.93 7.71
CA GLU A 45 -3.26 6.81 8.48
C GLU A 45 -4.72 6.97 8.94
N ASN A 46 -5.35 5.85 9.27
CA ASN A 46 -6.68 5.80 9.84
C ASN A 46 -6.76 6.42 11.22
N TYR A 47 -8.00 6.69 11.65
CA TYR A 47 -8.28 7.43 12.88
C TYR A 47 -7.56 6.86 14.10
N LYS A 48 -7.34 5.53 14.18
CA LYS A 48 -6.67 4.89 15.33
C LYS A 48 -5.24 5.40 15.52
N PHE A 49 -4.52 5.60 14.42
CA PHE A 49 -3.14 6.08 14.46
C PHE A 49 -3.09 7.60 14.46
N ARG A 50 -4.00 8.26 13.73
CA ARG A 50 -4.12 9.73 13.70
C ARG A 50 -4.50 10.31 15.07
N GLU A 51 -5.35 9.61 15.81
CA GLU A 51 -5.82 10.00 17.15
C GLU A 51 -4.98 9.38 18.27
N TYR A 52 -3.92 8.62 17.94
CA TYR A 52 -3.04 8.04 18.94
C TYR A 52 -2.49 9.16 19.84
N GLY A 53 -2.68 9.04 21.15
CA GLY A 53 -2.16 9.95 22.14
C GLY A 53 -1.02 9.31 22.93
N SER A 54 0.16 9.92 22.88
CA SER A 54 1.31 9.39 23.62
C SER A 54 1.06 9.38 25.14
N PRO A 55 1.35 8.27 25.83
CA PRO A 55 1.40 8.24 27.30
C PRO A 55 2.49 9.16 27.86
N ASN A 56 3.59 9.34 27.12
CA ASN A 56 4.71 10.19 27.50
C ASN A 56 4.46 11.66 27.11
N LYS A 57 3.59 12.33 27.87
CA LYS A 57 3.21 13.73 27.60
C LYS A 57 4.34 14.74 27.87
N SER A 58 5.30 14.40 28.73
CA SER A 58 6.39 15.30 29.14
C SER A 58 7.69 15.15 28.35
N GLY A 59 7.88 14.06 27.60
CA GLY A 59 9.10 13.85 26.79
C GLY A 59 9.27 14.86 25.63
N ALA A 60 10.38 14.81 24.90
CA ALA A 60 10.54 15.58 23.67
C ALA A 60 9.83 14.91 22.47
N GLY A 61 9.48 15.68 21.44
CA GLY A 61 8.90 15.17 20.18
C GLY A 61 7.36 15.04 20.15
N PRO A 62 6.80 14.46 19.08
CA PRO A 62 5.36 14.43 18.81
C PRO A 62 4.55 13.84 19.96
N LYS A 63 3.37 14.40 20.24
CA LYS A 63 2.48 13.94 21.34
C LYS A 63 1.24 13.22 20.86
N GLN A 64 0.94 13.34 19.57
CA GLN A 64 -0.22 12.74 18.95
C GLN A 64 0.13 12.21 17.55
N GLY A 65 -0.73 11.35 17.01
CA GLY A 65 -0.62 10.83 15.66
C GLY A 65 0.36 9.68 15.50
N MET A 66 0.52 9.22 14.26
CA MET A 66 1.41 8.10 13.93
C MET A 66 2.87 8.38 14.28
N ALA A 67 3.32 9.63 14.17
CA ALA A 67 4.67 10.03 14.58
C ALA A 67 4.93 9.80 16.07
N ALA A 68 3.94 10.09 16.93
CA ALA A 68 4.03 9.81 18.36
C ALA A 68 4.02 8.30 18.63
N PHE A 69 3.21 7.54 17.89
CA PHE A 69 3.17 6.07 17.99
C PHE A 69 4.52 5.45 17.63
N VAL A 70 5.13 5.85 16.52
CA VAL A 70 6.43 5.32 16.07
C VAL A 70 7.54 5.67 17.07
N ARG A 71 7.56 6.91 17.56
CA ARG A 71 8.50 7.32 18.62
C ARG A 71 8.33 6.46 19.86
N ASP A 72 7.11 6.34 20.38
CA ASP A 72 6.84 5.58 21.60
C ASP A 72 7.17 4.10 21.44
N LEU A 73 6.97 3.52 20.24
CA LEU A 73 7.36 2.16 19.91
C LEU A 73 8.88 1.98 20.01
N LYS A 74 9.67 2.82 19.34
CA LYS A 74 11.15 2.76 19.40
C LYS A 74 11.68 3.08 20.79
N GLU A 75 11.04 4.00 21.51
CA GLU A 75 11.45 4.36 22.87
C GLU A 75 11.14 3.25 23.88
N SER A 76 10.01 2.57 23.75
CA SER A 76 9.61 1.47 24.64
C SER A 76 10.43 0.21 24.37
N PHE A 77 10.73 -0.06 23.10
CA PHE A 77 11.52 -1.20 22.66
C PHE A 77 12.84 -0.71 22.08
N LYS A 78 13.81 -0.44 22.96
CA LYS A 78 15.13 0.13 22.58
C LYS A 78 15.92 -0.69 21.56
N SER A 79 15.52 -1.93 21.30
CA SER A 79 16.10 -2.83 20.28
C SER A 79 15.42 -2.72 18.91
N VAL A 80 14.38 -1.89 18.77
CA VAL A 80 13.67 -1.68 17.50
C VAL A 80 14.30 -0.48 16.80
N ASP A 81 15.15 -0.75 15.82
CA ASP A 81 15.79 0.29 15.01
C ASP A 81 14.86 0.80 13.90
N TYR A 82 14.09 -0.11 13.32
CA TYR A 82 13.31 0.14 12.11
C TYR A 82 11.83 -0.23 12.26
N VAL A 83 10.96 0.62 11.73
CA VAL A 83 9.52 0.42 11.66
C VAL A 83 9.09 0.51 10.20
N TYR A 84 8.59 -0.61 9.67
CA TYR A 84 8.12 -0.72 8.29
C TYR A 84 6.60 -0.88 8.27
N VAL A 85 5.96 -0.36 7.22
CA VAL A 85 4.52 -0.53 7.01
C VAL A 85 4.22 -1.19 5.67
N TRP A 86 3.10 -1.90 5.60
CA TRP A 86 2.67 -2.59 4.38
C TRP A 86 1.77 -1.69 3.53
N HIS A 87 1.88 -1.78 2.20
CA HIS A 87 0.87 -1.33 1.26
C HIS A 87 0.87 -2.19 -0.02
N ALA A 88 -0.23 -2.22 -0.76
CA ALA A 88 -0.25 -2.86 -2.08
C ALA A 88 0.42 -1.95 -3.12
N LEU A 89 0.93 -2.52 -4.22
CA LEU A 89 1.62 -1.75 -5.27
C LEU A 89 0.76 -0.58 -5.79
N CYS A 90 -0.55 -0.81 -5.97
CA CYS A 90 -1.50 0.20 -6.43
C CYS A 90 -2.16 1.01 -5.27
N GLY A 91 -1.55 1.03 -4.08
CA GLY A 91 -2.05 1.73 -2.88
C GLY A 91 -2.64 0.77 -1.84
N TYR A 92 -3.84 0.25 -2.09
CA TYR A 92 -4.45 -0.83 -1.29
C TYR A 92 -4.93 -1.96 -2.21
N TRP A 93 -5.51 -3.02 -1.65
CA TRP A 93 -5.97 -4.20 -2.42
C TRP A 93 -6.83 -3.83 -3.63
N GLY A 94 -7.81 -2.94 -3.45
CA GLY A 94 -8.67 -2.43 -4.54
C GLY A 94 -8.10 -1.22 -5.28
N GLY A 95 -6.87 -0.80 -5.01
CA GLY A 95 -6.26 0.40 -5.58
C GLY A 95 -6.64 1.70 -4.87
N LEU A 96 -6.58 2.83 -5.59
CA LEU A 96 -7.02 4.15 -5.13
C LEU A 96 -8.48 4.39 -5.46
N ARG A 97 -9.21 5.03 -4.55
CA ARG A 97 -10.60 5.39 -4.81
C ARG A 97 -10.64 6.58 -5.79
N PRO A 98 -11.33 6.47 -6.94
CA PRO A 98 -11.48 7.61 -7.85
C PRO A 98 -12.23 8.78 -7.21
N GLY A 99 -11.90 9.99 -7.65
CA GLY A 99 -12.64 11.20 -7.26
C GLY A 99 -12.43 11.65 -5.81
N VAL A 100 -11.39 11.14 -5.13
CA VAL A 100 -11.06 11.56 -3.77
C VAL A 100 -10.09 12.76 -3.79
N PRO A 101 -10.44 13.90 -3.18
CA PRO A 101 -9.55 15.05 -3.11
C PRO A 101 -8.23 14.71 -2.41
N GLY A 102 -7.11 15.18 -2.97
CA GLY A 102 -5.77 14.97 -2.40
C GLY A 102 -5.10 13.65 -2.81
N LEU A 103 -5.79 12.79 -3.55
CA LEU A 103 -5.19 11.64 -4.21
C LEU A 103 -5.05 11.89 -5.72
N PRO A 104 -4.07 11.25 -6.39
CA PRO A 104 -3.98 11.29 -7.85
C PRO A 104 -5.21 10.65 -8.48
N GLU A 105 -5.52 11.04 -9.72
CA GLU A 105 -6.62 10.47 -10.47
C GLU A 105 -6.39 8.96 -10.66
N ALA A 106 -7.45 8.18 -10.43
CA ALA A 106 -7.43 6.73 -10.59
C ALA A 106 -8.64 6.28 -11.43
N LYS A 107 -8.42 5.28 -12.27
CA LYS A 107 -9.46 4.63 -13.08
C LYS A 107 -9.69 3.23 -12.54
N VAL A 108 -10.95 2.87 -12.29
CA VAL A 108 -11.28 1.48 -11.95
C VAL A 108 -11.19 0.61 -13.20
N ILE A 109 -10.31 -0.38 -13.16
CA ILE A 109 -10.07 -1.34 -14.21
C ILE A 109 -10.50 -2.70 -13.70
N THR A 110 -11.32 -3.40 -14.47
CA THR A 110 -11.68 -4.79 -14.21
C THR A 110 -10.53 -5.69 -14.67
N PRO A 111 -9.85 -6.42 -13.76
CA PRO A 111 -8.79 -7.33 -14.15
C PRO A 111 -9.33 -8.44 -15.05
N LYS A 112 -8.58 -8.78 -16.10
CA LYS A 112 -8.92 -9.91 -16.98
C LYS A 112 -7.98 -11.07 -16.75
N LEU A 113 -8.53 -12.18 -16.28
CA LEU A 113 -7.77 -13.44 -16.16
C LEU A 113 -7.44 -14.00 -17.54
N THR A 114 -6.18 -14.40 -17.71
CA THR A 114 -5.75 -15.12 -18.91
C THR A 114 -6.39 -16.52 -18.96
N PRO A 115 -6.58 -17.13 -20.14
CA PRO A 115 -7.12 -18.48 -20.25
C PRO A 115 -6.32 -19.50 -19.43
N GLY A 116 -4.99 -19.35 -19.37
CA GLY A 116 -4.12 -20.21 -18.58
C GLY A 116 -4.42 -20.09 -17.08
N LEU A 117 -4.47 -18.86 -16.55
CA LEU A 117 -4.71 -18.62 -15.13
C LEU A 117 -6.08 -19.14 -14.66
N LYS A 118 -7.11 -19.03 -15.50
CA LYS A 118 -8.45 -19.59 -15.23
C LYS A 118 -8.48 -21.11 -15.02
N THR A 119 -7.47 -21.83 -15.53
CA THR A 119 -7.36 -23.30 -15.40
C THR A 119 -6.51 -23.74 -14.21
N THR A 120 -5.99 -22.78 -13.44
CA THR A 120 -5.15 -23.07 -12.27
C THR A 120 -6.00 -23.15 -10.99
N MET A 121 -5.39 -22.90 -9.83
CA MET A 121 -6.10 -22.95 -8.55
C MET A 121 -7.02 -21.73 -8.36
N GLU A 122 -8.19 -21.96 -7.77
CA GLU A 122 -9.03 -20.88 -7.27
C GLU A 122 -8.34 -20.17 -6.11
N ASP A 123 -8.32 -18.85 -6.16
CA ASP A 123 -7.72 -18.00 -5.14
C ASP A 123 -8.70 -16.88 -4.77
N LEU A 124 -9.05 -16.81 -3.49
CA LEU A 124 -10.02 -15.84 -2.98
C LEU A 124 -9.58 -14.39 -3.23
N ALA A 125 -8.28 -14.09 -3.20
CA ALA A 125 -7.79 -12.74 -3.46
C ALA A 125 -7.98 -12.37 -4.93
N VAL A 126 -7.65 -13.29 -5.84
CA VAL A 126 -7.87 -13.13 -7.28
C VAL A 126 -9.35 -12.91 -7.56
N ASP A 127 -10.23 -13.75 -7.02
CA ASP A 127 -11.68 -13.62 -7.22
C ASP A 127 -12.21 -12.29 -6.73
N LYS A 128 -11.76 -11.82 -5.56
CA LYS A 128 -12.19 -10.52 -5.02
C LYS A 128 -11.70 -9.35 -5.87
N ILE A 129 -10.45 -9.39 -6.35
CA ILE A 129 -9.89 -8.34 -7.21
C ILE A 129 -10.62 -8.30 -8.56
N VAL A 130 -10.86 -9.46 -9.19
CA VAL A 130 -11.57 -9.56 -10.47
C VAL A 130 -12.99 -9.01 -10.35
N ASN A 131 -13.72 -9.39 -9.28
CA ASN A 131 -15.09 -8.94 -9.07
C ASN A 131 -15.20 -7.46 -8.73
N ASN A 132 -14.24 -6.90 -7.99
CA ASN A 132 -14.31 -5.52 -7.51
C ASN A 132 -13.69 -4.49 -8.47
N GLY A 133 -12.75 -4.91 -9.30
CA GLY A 133 -11.89 -3.99 -10.03
C GLY A 133 -10.82 -3.35 -9.15
N VAL A 134 -9.85 -2.71 -9.80
CA VAL A 134 -8.72 -2.01 -9.16
C VAL A 134 -8.71 -0.57 -9.64
N GLY A 135 -8.71 0.38 -8.70
CA GLY A 135 -8.45 1.78 -8.98
C GLY A 135 -6.97 1.99 -9.29
N LEU A 136 -6.62 1.89 -10.56
CA LEU A 136 -5.27 2.06 -11.07
C LEU A 136 -5.01 3.55 -11.33
N VAL A 137 -3.88 4.06 -10.85
CA VAL A 137 -3.37 5.38 -11.22
C VAL A 137 -2.73 5.25 -12.60
N PRO A 138 -3.06 6.11 -13.59
CA PRO A 138 -2.43 6.05 -14.90
C PRO A 138 -0.89 6.09 -14.78
N PRO A 139 -0.15 5.29 -15.56
CA PRO A 139 1.31 5.16 -15.45
C PRO A 139 2.05 6.48 -15.62
N GLU A 140 1.47 7.44 -16.34
CA GLU A 140 2.04 8.78 -16.58
C GLU A 140 2.12 9.63 -15.30
N ILE A 141 1.32 9.30 -14.29
CA ILE A 141 1.24 10.03 -13.01
C ILE A 141 1.41 9.09 -11.79
N ALA A 142 1.94 7.89 -12.00
CA ALA A 142 2.16 6.91 -10.92
C ALA A 142 3.19 7.39 -9.88
N ASP A 143 4.07 8.34 -10.25
CA ASP A 143 4.98 9.03 -9.34
C ASP A 143 4.23 9.78 -8.23
N GLN A 144 3.10 10.40 -8.53
CA GLN A 144 2.31 11.15 -7.54
C GLN A 144 1.76 10.25 -6.43
N LEU A 145 1.43 9.00 -6.75
CA LEU A 145 1.01 8.00 -5.78
C LEU A 145 2.12 7.72 -4.77
N TYR A 146 3.31 7.39 -5.26
CA TYR A 146 4.42 7.01 -4.39
C TYR A 146 5.00 8.20 -3.64
N GLU A 147 5.19 9.34 -4.31
CA GLU A 147 5.66 10.57 -3.67
C GLU A 147 4.71 10.98 -2.53
N GLY A 148 3.40 11.03 -2.78
CA GLY A 148 2.42 11.41 -1.77
C GLY A 148 2.36 10.43 -0.58
N LEU A 149 2.45 9.12 -0.86
CA LEU A 149 2.42 8.10 0.18
C LEU A 149 3.72 8.05 0.99
N HIS A 150 4.87 8.00 0.32
CA HIS A 150 6.17 7.77 0.95
C HIS A 150 6.70 9.02 1.66
N SER A 151 6.48 10.22 1.10
CA SER A 151 6.83 11.46 1.79
C SER A 151 6.04 11.63 3.11
N HIS A 152 4.74 11.29 3.11
CA HIS A 152 3.94 11.28 4.34
C HIS A 152 4.50 10.27 5.35
N LEU A 153 4.77 9.03 4.91
CA LEU A 153 5.32 7.98 5.77
C LEU A 153 6.66 8.36 6.40
N GLU A 154 7.59 8.89 5.62
CA GLU A 154 8.86 9.43 6.12
C GLU A 154 8.61 10.53 7.17
N SER A 155 7.69 11.45 6.90
CA SER A 155 7.38 12.56 7.81
C SER A 155 6.87 12.12 9.19
N VAL A 156 6.23 10.94 9.27
CA VAL A 156 5.75 10.33 10.52
C VAL A 156 6.74 9.31 11.10
N GLY A 157 7.96 9.24 10.57
CA GLY A 157 9.07 8.46 11.14
C GLY A 157 9.10 6.98 10.73
N ILE A 158 8.35 6.59 9.70
CA ILE A 158 8.45 5.24 9.12
C ILE A 158 9.76 5.12 8.33
N ASP A 159 10.47 4.02 8.53
CA ASP A 159 11.81 3.81 7.96
C ASP A 159 11.78 3.08 6.62
N GLY A 160 10.65 2.46 6.28
CA GLY A 160 10.50 1.73 5.03
C GLY A 160 9.13 1.12 4.83
N VAL A 161 8.96 0.49 3.66
CA VAL A 161 7.70 -0.09 3.23
C VAL A 161 7.86 -1.55 2.81
N LYS A 162 6.84 -2.36 3.11
CA LYS A 162 6.61 -3.64 2.45
C LYS A 162 5.60 -3.42 1.33
N VAL A 163 6.01 -3.58 0.08
CA VAL A 163 5.15 -3.48 -1.10
C VAL A 163 4.70 -4.87 -1.52
N ASP A 164 3.41 -5.03 -1.77
CA ASP A 164 2.80 -6.33 -2.03
C ASP A 164 1.85 -6.29 -3.23
N VAL A 165 1.30 -7.43 -3.63
CA VAL A 165 0.32 -7.52 -4.74
C VAL A 165 0.90 -7.00 -6.06
N ILE A 166 2.22 -7.18 -6.26
CA ILE A 166 2.97 -6.62 -7.40
C ILE A 166 2.53 -7.26 -8.73
N HIS A 167 2.25 -8.56 -8.71
CA HIS A 167 1.80 -9.33 -9.87
C HIS A 167 0.51 -8.76 -10.53
N LEU A 168 -0.24 -7.94 -9.82
CA LEU A 168 -1.51 -7.36 -10.27
C LEU A 168 -1.39 -6.60 -11.61
N LEU A 169 -0.23 -6.00 -11.90
CA LEU A 169 -0.04 -5.24 -13.15
C LEU A 169 -0.30 -6.09 -14.40
N GLU A 170 -0.02 -7.40 -14.35
CA GLU A 170 -0.26 -8.31 -15.48
C GLU A 170 -1.74 -8.37 -15.88
N MET A 171 -2.65 -8.22 -14.92
CA MET A 171 -4.09 -8.27 -15.17
C MET A 171 -4.71 -6.92 -15.54
N LEU A 172 -3.96 -5.81 -15.41
CA LEU A 172 -4.46 -4.44 -15.59
C LEU A 172 -3.89 -3.74 -16.84
N CYS A 173 -2.96 -4.36 -17.55
CA CYS A 173 -2.08 -3.68 -18.50
C CYS A 173 -2.61 -3.49 -19.92
N GLU A 174 -3.76 -4.06 -20.27
CA GLU A 174 -4.26 -4.11 -21.66
C GLU A 174 -4.39 -2.71 -22.29
N GLU A 175 -4.82 -1.72 -21.51
CA GLU A 175 -4.98 -0.34 -21.98
C GLU A 175 -3.70 0.52 -21.90
N TYR A 176 -2.61 -0.02 -21.34
CA TYR A 176 -1.38 0.73 -21.01
C TYR A 176 -0.12 0.15 -21.67
N GLY A 177 -0.24 -0.28 -22.93
CA GLY A 177 0.90 -0.80 -23.70
C GLY A 177 1.36 -2.21 -23.29
N GLY A 178 0.55 -2.93 -22.49
CA GLY A 178 0.87 -4.26 -22.02
C GLY A 178 1.75 -4.28 -20.76
N ARG A 179 1.97 -5.48 -20.22
CA ARG A 179 2.54 -5.66 -18.87
C ARG A 179 3.89 -5.00 -18.68
N VAL A 180 4.72 -5.00 -19.73
CA VAL A 180 6.08 -4.49 -19.68
C VAL A 180 6.11 -2.97 -19.53
N GLU A 181 5.31 -2.24 -20.32
CA GLU A 181 5.31 -0.78 -20.27
C GLU A 181 4.67 -0.27 -18.97
N LEU A 182 3.59 -0.90 -18.52
CA LEU A 182 2.97 -0.60 -17.23
C LEU A 182 3.95 -0.87 -16.06
N ALA A 183 4.64 -2.02 -16.08
CA ALA A 183 5.61 -2.37 -15.05
C ALA A 183 6.80 -1.40 -15.01
N LYS A 184 7.34 -1.00 -16.15
CA LYS A 184 8.43 0.00 -16.21
C LYS A 184 8.04 1.30 -15.52
N ALA A 185 6.85 1.83 -15.81
CA ALA A 185 6.38 3.07 -15.23
C ALA A 185 6.23 2.96 -13.71
N TYR A 186 5.54 1.92 -13.23
CA TYR A 186 5.31 1.69 -11.81
C TYR A 186 6.60 1.42 -11.03
N TYR A 187 7.50 0.57 -11.54
CA TYR A 187 8.77 0.31 -10.87
C TYR A 187 9.71 1.52 -10.88
N LYS A 188 9.73 2.32 -11.96
CA LYS A 188 10.49 3.57 -11.99
C LYS A 188 9.99 4.56 -10.93
N ALA A 189 8.67 4.72 -10.83
CA ALA A 189 8.04 5.60 -9.86
C ALA A 189 8.32 5.13 -8.42
N LEU A 190 8.14 3.83 -8.14
CA LEU A 190 8.45 3.22 -6.84
C LEU A 190 9.93 3.39 -6.47
N THR A 191 10.86 3.06 -7.39
CA THR A 191 12.30 3.17 -7.18
C THR A 191 12.72 4.60 -6.84
N THR A 192 12.19 5.57 -7.58
CA THR A 192 12.47 6.99 -7.37
C THR A 192 12.03 7.42 -5.98
N SER A 193 10.81 7.06 -5.59
CA SER A 193 10.26 7.37 -4.28
C SER A 193 11.04 6.73 -3.12
N VAL A 194 11.41 5.45 -3.23
CA VAL A 194 12.21 4.75 -2.21
C VAL A 194 13.59 5.38 -2.03
N ARG A 195 14.21 5.84 -3.13
CA ARG A 195 15.48 6.59 -3.06
C ARG A 195 15.33 7.91 -2.33
N ASN A 196 14.24 8.64 -2.59
CA ASN A 196 13.99 9.94 -1.99
C ASN A 196 13.68 9.86 -0.50
N HIS A 197 12.87 8.90 -0.06
CA HIS A 197 12.27 8.89 1.28
C HIS A 197 12.79 7.79 2.21
N PHE A 198 13.39 6.72 1.66
CA PHE A 198 13.81 5.56 2.44
C PHE A 198 15.26 5.15 2.19
N LYS A 199 16.10 6.14 1.88
CA LYS A 199 17.56 6.00 1.72
C LYS A 199 17.96 4.91 0.71
N GLY A 200 17.09 4.60 -0.25
CA GLY A 200 17.34 3.63 -1.32
C GLY A 200 17.22 2.15 -0.95
N ASN A 201 17.11 1.78 0.34
CA ASN A 201 17.03 0.38 0.77
C ASN A 201 15.89 0.07 1.76
N GLY A 202 14.99 1.04 2.01
CA GLY A 202 13.84 0.82 2.88
C GLY A 202 12.63 0.18 2.19
N VAL A 203 12.85 -0.78 1.29
CA VAL A 203 11.76 -1.50 0.62
C VAL A 203 11.92 -3.01 0.70
N ILE A 204 10.84 -3.68 1.09
CA ILE A 204 10.68 -5.14 0.99
C ILE A 204 9.58 -5.38 -0.03
N ALA A 205 9.87 -6.08 -1.11
CA ALA A 205 8.82 -6.49 -2.05
C ALA A 205 8.26 -7.87 -1.67
N SER A 206 7.06 -8.16 -2.17
CA SER A 206 6.32 -9.39 -1.94
C SER A 206 5.37 -9.66 -3.11
N MET A 207 5.10 -10.95 -3.36
CA MET A 207 4.28 -11.47 -4.46
C MET A 207 4.83 -11.19 -5.86
N GLU A 208 6.15 -11.36 -6.02
CA GLU A 208 6.89 -11.05 -7.24
C GLU A 208 6.98 -12.25 -8.17
N HIS A 209 5.81 -12.77 -8.55
CA HIS A 209 5.68 -14.01 -9.30
C HIS A 209 6.02 -13.87 -10.80
N CYS A 210 6.28 -12.64 -11.29
CA CYS A 210 6.56 -12.38 -12.70
C CYS A 210 8.04 -12.04 -12.96
N ASN A 211 8.52 -12.46 -14.13
CA ASN A 211 9.90 -12.20 -14.57
C ASN A 211 10.20 -10.70 -14.72
N ASP A 212 9.19 -9.86 -14.94
CA ASP A 212 9.37 -8.40 -15.06
C ASP A 212 10.00 -7.82 -13.79
N PHE A 213 9.66 -8.36 -12.62
CA PHE A 213 10.26 -7.94 -11.37
C PHE A 213 11.77 -8.24 -11.33
N MET A 214 12.20 -9.41 -11.81
CA MET A 214 13.61 -9.77 -11.86
C MET A 214 14.42 -8.80 -12.74
N PHE A 215 13.84 -8.35 -13.85
CA PHE A 215 14.52 -7.47 -14.81
C PHE A 215 14.38 -5.97 -14.50
N LEU A 216 13.30 -5.55 -13.87
CA LEU A 216 12.95 -4.13 -13.71
C LEU A 216 12.78 -3.70 -12.24
N GLY A 217 12.30 -4.60 -11.38
CA GLY A 217 12.05 -4.32 -9.96
C GLY A 217 13.29 -4.45 -9.09
N THR A 218 14.32 -5.16 -9.55
CA THR A 218 15.55 -5.36 -8.79
C THR A 218 16.29 -4.05 -8.53
N GLU A 219 16.31 -3.09 -9.45
CA GLU A 219 16.90 -1.77 -9.17
C GLU A 219 16.29 -1.09 -7.93
N ALA A 220 15.00 -1.32 -7.66
CA ALA A 220 14.31 -0.78 -6.48
C ALA A 220 14.79 -1.39 -5.16
N ILE A 221 15.25 -2.65 -5.18
CA ILE A 221 15.49 -3.50 -3.99
C ILE A 221 16.96 -3.85 -3.81
N SER A 222 17.78 -3.74 -4.87
CA SER A 222 19.21 -4.06 -4.86
C SER A 222 20.11 -2.83 -4.87
N SER A 223 19.57 -1.61 -4.79
CA SER A 223 20.36 -0.37 -4.71
C SER A 223 20.96 -0.17 -3.29
N ALA A 224 21.83 -1.10 -2.87
CA ALA A 224 22.86 -0.83 -1.89
C ALA A 224 24.19 -0.68 -2.65
N VAL A 225 24.60 0.57 -2.90
CA VAL A 225 26.00 0.92 -3.14
C VAL A 225 26.33 2.14 -2.30
#